data_AF-A0A351IY89-F1
#
_entry.id   AF-A0A351IY89-F1
#
_cell.length_a   1.000
_cell.length_b   1.000
_cell.length_c   1.000
_cell.angle_alpha   90.00
_cell.angle_beta   90.00
_cell.angle_gamma   90.00
#
_symmetry.space_group_name_H-M   'P 1'
#
loop_
_entity.id
_entity.type
_entity.pdbx_description
1 polymer ?
#
loop_
_entity_poly.entity_id
_entity_poly.type
_entity_poly.pdbx_seq_one_letter_code
_entity_poly.pdbx_strand_id
1 'polypeptide(L)'
;FEGNQNYSIMQIDRLTPLERAAFTEAHMASPAFMQGDLAGRLLILSSDGECAIMVNEEDHIRLQCIKVGYQPQEAYKKALDVFRFMEEKLE
;
A
#
# COMPACT_ATOMS: atom_id res chain seq x y z
N PHE A 1 -7.71 -11.46 -12.38
CA PHE A 1 -8.21 -11.18 -11.02
C PHE A 1 -9.45 -11.99 -10.76
N GLU A 2 -9.30 -13.19 -10.21
CA GLU A 2 -10.43 -13.89 -9.58
C GLU A 2 -10.52 -13.39 -8.14
N GLY A 3 -11.44 -12.46 -7.91
CA GLY A 3 -11.63 -11.85 -6.60
C GLY A 3 -11.86 -10.36 -6.73
N ASN A 4 -13.03 -9.94 -6.26
CA ASN A 4 -13.53 -8.58 -6.18
C ASN A 4 -12.69 -7.75 -5.17
N GLN A 5 -11.39 -7.58 -5.44
CA GLN A 5 -10.47 -6.89 -4.55
C GLN A 5 -10.64 -5.40 -4.76
N ASN A 6 -11.52 -4.80 -3.95
CA ASN A 6 -11.70 -3.37 -3.90
C ASN A 6 -10.48 -2.73 -3.24
N TYR A 7 -9.90 -1.73 -3.91
CA TYR A 7 -8.83 -0.92 -3.36
C TYR A 7 -9.38 0.45 -2.96
N SER A 8 -8.88 0.98 -1.85
CA SER A 8 -9.16 2.34 -1.39
C SER A 8 -7.93 3.21 -1.61
N ILE A 9 -8.13 4.42 -2.15
CA ILE A 9 -7.07 5.39 -2.41
C ILE A 9 -7.20 6.56 -1.43
N MET A 10 -6.11 6.90 -0.76
CA MET A 10 -6.05 7.98 0.22
C MET A 10 -4.91 8.94 -0.11
N GLN A 11 -5.18 10.24 0.00
CA GLN A 11 -4.13 11.27 -0.07
C GLN A 11 -3.61 11.52 1.35
N ILE A 12 -2.31 11.38 1.55
CA ILE A 12 -1.72 11.38 2.90
C ILE A 12 -1.77 12.78 3.55
N ASP A 13 -1.73 13.82 2.74
CA ASP A 13 -1.89 15.21 3.16
C ASP A 13 -3.31 15.54 3.69
N ARG A 14 -4.30 14.69 3.42
CA ARG A 14 -5.68 14.81 3.94
C ARG A 14 -5.92 14.03 5.22
N LEU A 15 -5.00 13.15 5.60
CA LEU A 15 -5.12 12.36 6.83
C LEU A 15 -4.70 13.19 8.04
N THR A 16 -5.40 13.03 9.15
CA THR A 16 -5.01 13.57 10.44
C THR A 16 -3.72 12.91 10.94
N PRO A 17 -2.95 13.55 11.83
CA PRO A 17 -1.77 12.93 12.44
C PRO A 17 -2.07 11.61 13.14
N LEU A 18 -3.26 11.47 13.75
CA LEU A 18 -3.70 10.25 14.42
C LEU A 18 -3.93 9.11 13.42
N GLU A 19 -4.60 9.39 12.31
CA GLU A 19 -4.82 8.39 11.25
C GLU A 19 -3.50 7.92 10.65
N ARG A 20 -2.57 8.85 10.39
CA ARG A 20 -1.23 8.50 9.89
C ARG A 20 -0.48 7.59 10.86
N ALA A 21 -0.51 7.90 12.16
CA ALA A 21 0.08 7.05 13.19
C ALA A 21 -0.58 5.67 13.21
N ALA A 22 -1.91 5.59 13.12
CA ALA A 22 -2.63 4.33 13.09
C ALA A 22 -2.22 3.44 11.89
N PHE A 23 -2.03 4.01 10.70
CA PHE A 23 -1.55 3.25 9.54
C PHE A 23 -0.11 2.74 9.70
N THR A 24 0.76 3.51 10.33
CA THR A 24 2.14 3.08 10.62
C THR A 24 2.16 1.94 11.64
N GLU A 25 1.39 2.05 12.73
CA GLU A 25 1.26 1.02 13.76
C GLU A 25 0.66 -0.29 13.20
N ALA A 26 -0.29 -0.17 12.27
CA ALA A 26 -0.86 -1.32 11.56
C ALA A 26 0.09 -1.94 10.51
N HIS A 27 1.32 -1.43 10.38
CA HIS A 27 2.30 -1.83 9.36
C HIS A 27 1.82 -1.70 7.91
N MET A 28 0.83 -0.83 7.65
CA MET A 28 0.30 -0.59 6.29
C MET A 28 1.11 0.43 5.50
N ALA A 29 1.90 1.27 6.19
CA ALA A 29 2.76 2.26 5.56
C ALA A 29 4.02 2.50 6.39
N SER A 30 5.11 2.91 5.75
CA SER A 30 6.36 3.20 6.44
C SER A 30 6.26 4.49 7.28
N PRO A 31 7.01 4.61 8.39
CA PRO A 31 7.09 5.86 9.14
C PRO A 31 7.58 7.04 8.29
N ALA A 32 8.55 6.79 7.38
CA ALA A 32 9.08 7.80 6.47
C ALA A 32 8.01 8.33 5.50
N PHE A 33 7.14 7.46 5.00
CA PHE A 33 6.02 7.81 4.12
C PHE A 33 4.96 8.70 4.81
N MET A 34 4.82 8.59 6.13
CA MET A 34 3.84 9.34 6.92
C MET A 34 4.36 10.67 7.51
N GLN A 35 5.62 11.02 7.20
CA GLN A 35 6.32 12.20 7.74
C GLN A 35 6.91 13.09 6.64
N GLY A 36 7.23 14.34 6.98
CA GLY A 36 7.84 15.31 6.07
C GLY A 36 6.84 16.01 5.16
N ASP A 37 7.25 16.32 3.92
CA ASP A 37 6.35 16.82 2.89
C ASP A 37 5.45 15.69 2.38
N LEU A 38 4.14 15.84 2.62
CA LEU A 38 3.12 14.84 2.31
C LEU A 38 2.41 15.12 0.98
N ALA A 39 2.70 16.27 0.35
CA ALA A 39 2.04 16.67 -0.87
C ALA A 39 2.26 15.63 -1.99
N GLY A 40 1.17 15.23 -2.64
CA GLY A 40 1.22 14.27 -3.75
C GLY A 40 1.50 12.83 -3.36
N ARG A 41 1.56 12.48 -2.06
CA ARG A 41 1.68 11.09 -1.60
C ARG A 41 0.32 10.39 -1.60
N LEU A 42 0.25 9.22 -2.22
CA LEU A 42 -0.95 8.40 -2.27
C LEU A 42 -0.71 7.04 -1.60
N LEU A 43 -1.65 6.63 -0.76
CA LEU A 43 -1.70 5.28 -0.22
C LEU A 43 -2.89 4.55 -0.83
N ILE A 44 -2.64 3.39 -1.41
CA ILE A 44 -3.65 2.51 -1.97
C ILE A 44 -3.65 1.22 -1.15
N LEU A 45 -4.78 0.87 -0.55
CA LEU A 45 -4.91 -0.31 0.31
C LEU A 45 -5.93 -1.28 -0.27
N SER A 46 -5.63 -2.57 -0.22
CA SER A 46 -6.64 -3.60 -0.46
C SER A 46 -7.65 -3.61 0.68
N SER A 47 -8.91 -3.94 0.36
CA SER A 47 -9.99 -4.06 1.35
C SER A 47 -9.71 -5.07 2.47
N ASP A 48 -8.85 -6.06 2.22
CA ASP A 48 -8.40 -7.03 3.22
C ASP A 48 -7.19 -6.58 4.04
N GLY A 49 -6.62 -5.39 3.76
CA GLY A 49 -5.48 -4.83 4.49
C GLY A 49 -4.14 -5.56 4.26
N GLU A 50 -4.11 -6.57 3.41
CA GLU A 50 -2.92 -7.39 3.17
C GLU A 50 -2.00 -6.80 2.08
N CYS A 51 -2.46 -5.80 1.33
CA CYS A 51 -1.68 -5.14 0.28
C CYS A 51 -1.75 -3.62 0.44
N ALA A 52 -0.59 -2.98 0.38
CA ALA A 52 -0.42 -1.54 0.43
C ALA A 52 0.51 -1.08 -0.71
N ILE A 53 0.09 -0.03 -1.41
CA ILE A 53 0.88 0.64 -2.45
C ILE A 53 1.08 2.08 -2.02
N MET A 54 2.33 2.49 -1.86
CA MET A 54 2.73 3.85 -1.51
C MET A 54 3.29 4.52 -2.77
N VAL A 55 2.70 5.65 -3.16
CA VAL A 55 3.14 6.45 -4.31
C VAL A 55 3.85 7.70 -3.79
N ASN A 56 4.99 8.02 -4.39
CA ASN A 56 5.91 9.07 -3.97
C ASN A 56 6.52 8.84 -2.56
N GLU A 57 6.77 7.57 -2.19
CA GLU A 57 7.76 7.27 -1.16
C GLU A 57 9.16 7.31 -1.80
N GLU A 58 9.90 8.38 -1.53
CA GLU A 58 11.30 8.62 -1.93
C GLU A 58 11.57 8.77 -3.45
N ASP A 59 11.14 7.84 -4.33
CA ASP A 59 11.48 7.85 -5.77
C ASP A 59 10.48 7.07 -6.65
N HIS A 60 9.17 7.12 -6.34
CA HIS A 60 7.97 6.85 -7.18
C HIS A 60 6.96 5.82 -6.63
N ILE A 61 7.28 4.54 -6.44
CA ILE A 61 6.28 3.53 -6.00
C ILE A 61 6.90 2.43 -5.12
N ARG A 62 6.23 2.09 -4.02
CA ARG A 62 6.50 0.91 -3.21
C ARG A 62 5.25 0.03 -3.07
N LEU A 63 5.37 -1.25 -3.42
CA LEU A 63 4.35 -2.28 -3.21
C LEU A 63 4.74 -3.15 -2.00
N GLN A 64 3.81 -3.33 -1.08
CA GLN A 64 3.98 -4.16 0.11
C GLN A 64 2.80 -5.12 0.23
N CYS A 65 3.08 -6.40 0.52
CA CYS A 65 2.07 -7.39 0.85
C CYS A 65 2.45 -8.10 2.15
N ILE A 66 1.52 -8.15 3.10
CA ILE A 66 1.70 -8.77 4.42
C ILE A 66 0.53 -9.73 4.65
N LYS A 67 0.85 -10.97 5.03
CA LYS A 67 -0.09 -12.00 5.43
C LYS A 67 0.09 -12.31 6.91
N VAL A 68 -1.00 -12.59 7.61
CA VAL A 68 -0.94 -13.04 9.01
C VAL A 68 -0.32 -14.45 9.06
N GLY A 69 0.57 -14.67 10.03
CA GLY A 69 1.30 -15.93 10.17
C GLY A 69 2.53 -16.03 9.25
N TYR A 70 3.19 -17.18 9.26
CA TYR A 70 4.40 -17.40 8.47
C TYR A 70 4.05 -17.92 7.05
N GLN A 71 3.51 -17.02 6.22
CA GLN A 71 3.03 -17.31 4.86
C GLN A 71 3.74 -16.46 3.79
N PRO A 72 5.08 -16.51 3.69
CA PRO A 72 5.82 -15.63 2.78
C PRO A 72 5.57 -15.96 1.30
N GLN A 73 5.29 -17.22 0.95
CA GLN A 73 5.00 -17.62 -0.42
C GLN A 73 3.67 -17.03 -0.92
N GLU A 74 2.65 -17.03 -0.07
CA GLU A 74 1.33 -16.46 -0.35
C GLU A 74 1.40 -14.94 -0.45
N ALA A 75 2.15 -14.29 0.45
CA ALA A 75 2.40 -12.86 0.40
C ALA A 75 3.13 -12.46 -0.89
N TYR A 76 4.16 -13.23 -1.27
CA TYR A 76 4.90 -13.02 -2.52
C TYR A 76 4.01 -13.21 -3.76
N LYS A 77 3.20 -14.27 -3.79
CA LYS A 77 2.25 -14.52 -4.88
C LYS A 77 1.27 -13.34 -5.03
N LYS A 78 0.71 -12.85 -3.92
CA LYS A 78 -0.18 -11.68 -3.94
C LYS A 78 0.52 -10.43 -4.48
N ALA A 79 1.75 -10.16 -4.05
CA ALA A 79 2.54 -9.05 -4.58
C ALA A 79 2.77 -9.18 -6.09
N LEU A 80 3.11 -10.38 -6.58
CA LEU A 80 3.33 -10.63 -8.00
C LEU A 80 2.06 -10.46 -8.83
N ASP A 81 0.92 -10.93 -8.33
CA ASP A 81 -0.38 -10.77 -9.00
C ASP A 81 -0.76 -9.29 -9.12
N VAL A 82 -0.55 -8.50 -8.06
CA VAL A 82 -0.76 -7.04 -8.08
C VAL A 82 0.21 -6.34 -9.02
N PHE A 83 1.49 -6.70 -9.00
CA PHE A 83 2.49 -6.11 -9.88
C PHE A 83 2.16 -6.33 -11.36
N ARG A 84 1.80 -7.55 -11.76
CA ARG A 84 1.41 -7.86 -13.15
C ARG A 84 0.23 -7.02 -13.64
N PHE A 85 -0.74 -6.77 -12.77
CA PHE A 85 -1.86 -5.88 -13.08
C PHE A 85 -1.42 -4.45 -13.33
N MET A 86 -0.49 -3.96 -12.52
CA MET A 86 0.04 -2.62 -12.67
C MET A 86 0.81 -2.51 -13.99
N GLU A 87 1.64 -3.51 -14.33
CA GLU A 87 2.34 -3.56 -15.63
C GLU A 87 1.36 -3.53 -16.80
N GLU A 88 0.33 -4.39 -16.81
CA GLU A 88 -0.68 -4.45 -17.88
C GLU A 88 -1.46 -3.14 -18.09
N LYS A 89 -1.44 -2.21 -17.12
CA LYS A 89 -2.18 -0.95 -17.15
C LYS A 89 -1.31 0.29 -17.28
N LEU A 90 0.01 0.14 -17.13
CA LEU A 90 0.98 1.22 -17.27
C LEU A 90 1.65 1.24 -18.65
N GLU A 91 1.40 0.23 -19.49
CA GLU A 91 1.61 0.25 -20.94
C GLU A 91 0.44 0.90 -21.69
#